data_AF-A0A7K1AEL3-F1
#
_entry.id   AF-A0A7K1AEL3-F1
#
_cell.length_a   1.000
_cell.length_b   1.000
_cell.length_c   1.000
_cell.angle_alpha   90.00
_cell.angle_beta   90.00
_cell.angle_gamma   90.00
#
_symmetry.space_group_name_H-M   'P 1'
#
loop_
_entity.id
_entity.type
_entity.pdbx_description
1 polymer ?
#
loop_
_entity_poly.entity_id
_entity_poly.type
_entity_poly.pdbx_seq_one_letter_code
_entity_poly.pdbx_strand_id
1 'polypeptide(L)'
;MDAALDACQPMWVNVEIKNDPLEPDFDESESIADRTIECLSMRTEGDSRWLISSFRRETIDRCRQLRPTIATAWLTVGVLPQDALGIVVGLANDGHRALHPWVNLLSRELIDLCHQHGLEVNTWTCDDPVRMAELLEWGIDGLCTNQPDIALKVIDQR
;
A
#
# COMPACT_ATOMS: atom_id res chain seq x y z
N MET A 1 16.10 9.78 -4.15
CA MET A 1 14.63 9.72 -4.23
C MET A 1 14.09 10.73 -5.24
N ASP A 2 14.50 12.01 -5.20
CA ASP A 2 13.94 13.06 -6.09
C ASP A 2 13.92 12.72 -7.57
N ALA A 3 15.06 12.32 -8.15
CA ALA A 3 15.13 11.97 -9.58
C ALA A 3 14.15 10.85 -9.98
N ALA A 4 13.86 9.91 -9.06
CA ALA A 4 12.88 8.84 -9.31
C ALA A 4 11.44 9.40 -9.25
N LEU A 5 11.12 10.23 -8.25
CA LEU A 5 9.80 10.86 -8.13
C LEU A 5 9.49 11.84 -9.28
N ASP A 6 10.53 12.51 -9.79
CA ASP A 6 10.46 13.38 -10.97
C ASP A 6 10.17 12.56 -12.23
N ALA A 7 10.88 11.44 -12.42
CA ALA A 7 10.65 10.53 -13.54
C ALA A 7 9.24 9.91 -13.54
N CYS A 8 8.58 9.85 -12.38
CA CYS A 8 7.21 9.39 -12.24
C CYS A 8 6.16 10.47 -12.54
N GLN A 9 6.50 11.72 -12.88
CA GLN A 9 5.48 12.73 -13.20
C GLN A 9 4.74 12.39 -14.52
N PRO A 10 3.40 12.56 -14.58
CA PRO A 10 2.48 13.10 -13.57
C PRO A 10 1.82 12.03 -12.68
N MET A 11 2.33 10.79 -12.68
CA MET A 11 1.71 9.66 -11.99
C MET A 11 1.68 9.84 -10.46
N TRP A 12 0.66 9.24 -9.86
CA TRP A 12 0.63 8.89 -8.45
C TRP A 12 1.68 7.83 -8.13
N VAL A 13 2.26 7.86 -6.93
CA VAL A 13 3.37 6.95 -6.55
C VAL A 13 3.13 6.33 -5.19
N ASN A 14 3.22 5.00 -5.14
CA ASN A 14 3.42 4.24 -3.91
C ASN A 14 4.93 4.21 -3.58
N VAL A 15 5.32 4.77 -2.45
CA VAL A 15 6.69 4.76 -1.92
C VAL A 15 6.76 3.68 -0.83
N GLU A 16 7.40 2.57 -1.14
CA GLU A 16 7.65 1.54 -0.13
C GLU A 16 8.89 1.89 0.71
N ILE A 17 8.73 1.86 2.04
CA ILE A 17 9.85 1.89 3.00
C ILE A 17 10.13 0.45 3.43
N LYS A 18 11.29 -0.07 3.02
CA LYS A 18 11.82 -1.35 3.49
C LYS A 18 12.38 -1.16 4.89
N ASN A 19 11.77 -1.78 5.90
CA ASN A 19 12.24 -1.74 7.29
C ASN A 19 11.87 -3.05 8.02
N ASP A 20 12.51 -4.15 7.63
CA ASP A 20 12.26 -5.47 8.21
C ASP A 20 13.31 -5.77 9.30
N PRO A 21 12.92 -6.13 10.55
CA PRO A 21 13.84 -6.51 11.62
C PRO A 21 14.80 -7.66 11.30
N LEU A 22 14.51 -8.46 10.28
CA LEU A 22 15.34 -9.58 9.85
C LEU A 22 16.40 -9.18 8.82
N GLU A 23 16.33 -7.97 8.27
CA GLU A 23 17.26 -7.50 7.25
C GLU A 23 18.45 -6.74 7.87
N PRO A 24 19.65 -6.78 7.25
CA PRO A 24 20.84 -6.13 7.79
C PRO A 24 20.76 -4.60 7.91
N ASP A 25 19.86 -3.98 7.14
CA ASP A 25 19.63 -2.54 7.09
C ASP A 25 18.41 -2.10 7.92
N PHE A 26 17.93 -2.96 8.82
CA PHE A 26 16.87 -2.63 9.77
C PHE A 26 17.15 -1.33 10.52
N ASP A 27 16.15 -0.44 10.55
CA ASP A 27 16.19 0.85 11.21
C ASP A 27 15.16 0.90 12.34
N GLU A 28 15.59 0.51 13.54
CA GLU A 28 14.77 0.59 14.76
C GLU A 28 14.37 2.02 15.12
N SER A 29 15.15 3.02 14.68
CA SER A 29 14.90 4.43 15.00
C SER A 29 13.85 5.07 14.09
N GLU A 30 13.42 4.36 13.04
CA GLU A 30 12.53 4.87 11.99
C GLU A 30 13.06 6.14 11.29
N SER A 31 14.37 6.38 11.34
CA SER A 31 15.01 7.52 10.68
C SER A 31 14.79 7.55 9.16
N ILE A 32 14.63 6.39 8.52
CA ILE A 32 14.27 6.30 7.10
C ILE A 32 12.85 6.84 6.85
N ALA A 33 11.89 6.59 7.76
CA ALA A 33 10.56 7.18 7.69
C ALA A 33 10.63 8.71 7.84
N ASP A 34 11.39 9.20 8.82
CA ASP A 34 11.59 10.63 9.05
C ASP A 34 12.15 11.33 7.80
N ARG A 35 13.21 10.78 7.21
CA ARG A 35 13.85 11.31 6.00
C ARG A 35 12.95 11.22 4.77
N THR A 36 12.12 10.19 4.67
CA THR A 36 11.15 10.05 3.57
C THR A 36 10.09 11.15 3.65
N ILE A 37 9.53 11.38 4.84
CA ILE A 37 8.55 12.46 5.06
C ILE A 37 9.17 13.84 4.84
N GLU A 38 10.39 14.07 5.33
CA GLU A 38 11.12 15.32 5.09
C GLU A 38 11.28 15.59 3.58
N CYS A 39 11.76 14.61 2.82
CA CYS A 39 11.91 14.74 1.38
C CYS A 39 10.57 15.03 0.69
N LEU A 40 9.50 14.30 1.02
CA LEU A 40 8.17 14.55 0.45
C LEU A 40 7.55 15.89 0.88
N SER A 41 7.98 16.47 2.01
CA SER A 41 7.50 17.77 2.50
C SER A 41 8.11 18.95 1.75
N MET A 42 9.27 18.74 1.12
CA MET A 42 9.91 19.74 0.25
C MET A 42 9.30 19.80 -1.15
N ARG A 43 8.34 18.92 -1.46
CA ARG A 43 7.74 18.75 -2.79
C ARG A 43 6.43 19.56 -2.92
N THR A 44 6.17 20.08 -4.11
CA THR A 44 5.04 21.00 -4.39
C THR A 44 3.77 20.29 -4.85
N GLU A 45 3.86 19.00 -5.18
CA GLU A 45 2.77 18.22 -5.77
C GLU A 45 1.65 17.84 -4.79
N GLY A 46 1.86 18.07 -3.49
CA GLY A 46 0.87 17.79 -2.44
C GLY A 46 0.76 16.31 -2.04
N ASP A 47 0.02 16.05 -0.96
CA ASP A 47 -0.09 14.72 -0.35
C ASP A 47 -0.88 13.70 -1.16
N SER A 48 -1.81 14.17 -1.99
CA SER A 48 -2.65 13.30 -2.81
C SER A 48 -1.85 12.53 -3.87
N ARG A 49 -0.61 12.95 -4.18
CA ARG A 49 0.27 12.26 -5.13
C ARG A 49 0.93 11.02 -4.54
N TRP A 50 0.97 10.88 -3.22
CA TRP A 50 1.79 9.90 -2.54
C TRP A 50 0.97 8.92 -1.71
N LEU A 51 1.47 7.70 -1.64
CA LEU A 51 1.12 6.74 -0.60
C LEU A 51 2.39 6.08 -0.10
N ILE A 52 2.53 5.96 1.21
CA ILE A 52 3.67 5.28 1.83
C ILE A 52 3.23 3.89 2.27
N SER A 53 3.99 2.87 1.91
CA SER A 53 3.72 1.50 2.35
C SER A 53 4.93 0.87 3.04
N SER A 54 4.69 -0.02 4.01
CA SER A 54 5.73 -0.83 4.64
C SER A 54 5.15 -2.11 5.24
N PHE A 55 5.97 -3.15 5.33
CA PHE A 55 5.62 -4.39 6.04
C PHE A 55 5.56 -4.21 7.56
N ARG A 56 6.35 -3.27 8.07
CA ARG A 56 6.42 -2.94 9.48
C ARG A 56 5.37 -1.89 9.82
N ARG A 57 4.50 -2.21 10.78
CA ARG A 57 3.38 -1.35 11.15
C ARG A 57 3.86 -0.02 11.75
N GLU A 58 4.87 -0.10 12.60
CA GLU A 58 5.50 1.02 13.29
C GLU A 58 6.04 2.07 12.30
N THR A 59 6.53 1.64 11.13
CA THR A 59 7.06 2.53 10.09
C THR A 59 5.95 3.38 9.45
N ILE A 60 4.80 2.79 9.13
CA ILE A 60 3.69 3.57 8.58
C ILE A 60 2.98 4.42 9.65
N ASP A 61 2.95 3.95 10.89
CA ASP A 61 2.46 4.73 12.03
C ASP A 61 3.33 5.98 12.22
N ARG A 62 4.65 5.83 12.16
CA ARG A 62 5.61 6.94 12.25
C ARG A 62 5.41 7.96 11.13
N CYS A 63 5.27 7.50 9.88
CA CYS A 63 4.99 8.38 8.74
C CYS A 63 3.74 9.23 8.97
N ARG A 64 2.68 8.59 9.46
CA ARG A 64 1.40 9.26 9.74
C ARG A 64 1.47 10.23 10.90
N GLN A 65 2.21 9.91 11.96
CA GLN A 65 2.45 10.82 13.08
C GLN A 65 3.16 12.11 12.62
N LEU A 66 4.12 11.99 11.70
CA LEU A 66 4.85 13.15 11.16
C LEU A 66 4.03 13.96 10.17
N ARG A 67 3.18 13.31 9.36
CA ARG A 67 2.36 13.96 8.34
C ARG A 67 0.97 13.32 8.24
N PRO A 68 0.01 13.71 9.09
CA PRO A 68 -1.32 13.06 9.18
C PRO A 68 -2.15 13.07 7.89
N THR A 69 -1.82 13.96 6.95
CA THR A 69 -2.49 14.10 5.65
C THR A 69 -1.98 13.12 4.59
N ILE A 70 -0.79 12.54 4.76
CA ILE A 70 -0.22 11.61 3.77
C ILE A 70 -0.91 10.25 3.84
N ALA A 71 -1.11 9.61 2.68
CA ALA A 71 -1.62 8.24 2.67
C ALA A 71 -0.58 7.28 3.23
N THR A 72 -1.06 6.29 3.94
CA THR A 72 -0.23 5.17 4.37
C THR A 72 -0.98 3.86 4.19
N ALA A 73 -0.25 2.79 3.89
CA ALA A 73 -0.80 1.46 3.76
C ALA A 73 0.07 0.37 4.38
N TRP A 74 -0.56 -0.60 5.02
CA TRP A 74 0.16 -1.72 5.62
C TRP A 74 0.37 -2.84 4.60
N LEU A 75 1.63 -3.15 4.30
CA LEU A 75 1.99 -4.34 3.51
C LEU A 75 1.98 -5.57 4.40
N THR A 76 1.37 -6.64 3.93
CA THR A 76 1.34 -7.90 4.67
C THR A 76 1.30 -9.10 3.73
N VAL A 77 1.88 -10.21 4.17
CA VAL A 77 1.77 -11.50 3.47
C VAL A 77 0.36 -12.07 3.61
N GLY A 78 -0.33 -11.80 4.72
CA GLY A 78 -1.67 -12.34 4.93
C GLY A 78 -2.33 -11.80 6.18
N VAL A 79 -3.65 -11.92 6.19
CA VAL A 79 -4.50 -11.59 7.33
C VAL A 79 -5.33 -12.83 7.62
N LEU A 80 -5.16 -13.41 8.80
CA LEU A 80 -5.95 -14.58 9.17
C LEU A 80 -7.41 -14.18 9.39
N PRO A 81 -8.40 -15.00 8.98
CA PRO A 81 -9.81 -14.62 9.07
C PRO A 81 -10.27 -14.22 10.48
N GLN A 82 -9.75 -14.87 11.52
CA GLN A 82 -10.09 -14.55 12.91
C GLN A 82 -9.54 -13.20 13.39
N ASP A 83 -8.49 -12.69 12.75
CA ASP A 83 -7.81 -11.43 13.11
C ASP A 83 -8.26 -10.27 12.20
N ALA A 84 -8.90 -10.58 11.07
CA ALA A 84 -9.22 -9.63 10.00
C ALA A 84 -9.99 -8.40 10.47
N LEU A 85 -11.07 -8.60 11.25
CA LEU A 85 -11.87 -7.49 11.75
C LEU A 85 -11.06 -6.56 12.66
N GLY A 86 -10.26 -7.12 13.58
CA GLY A 86 -9.44 -6.33 14.49
C GLY A 86 -8.37 -5.52 13.75
N ILE A 87 -7.73 -6.13 12.76
CA ILE A 87 -6.73 -5.48 11.90
C ILE A 87 -7.36 -4.34 11.09
N VAL A 88 -8.46 -4.61 10.39
CA VAL A 88 -9.14 -3.61 9.53
C VAL A 88 -9.64 -2.43 10.35
N VAL A 89 -10.33 -2.70 11.46
CA VAL A 89 -10.81 -1.64 12.37
C VAL A 89 -9.65 -0.86 12.98
N GLY A 90 -8.58 -1.53 13.39
CA GLY A 90 -7.37 -0.87 13.92
C GLY A 90 -6.76 0.08 12.90
N LEU A 91 -6.50 -0.40 11.68
CA LEU A 91 -5.94 0.42 10.60
C LEU A 91 -6.80 1.65 10.30
N ALA A 92 -8.12 1.49 10.22
CA ALA A 92 -9.05 2.58 9.96
C ALA A 92 -9.06 3.61 11.11
N ASN A 93 -9.07 3.16 12.37
CA ASN A 93 -9.05 4.03 13.55
C ASN A 93 -7.74 4.80 13.66
N ASP A 94 -6.62 4.17 13.31
CA ASP A 94 -5.30 4.81 13.28
C ASP A 94 -5.15 5.73 12.04
N GLY A 95 -6.11 5.65 11.10
CA GLY A 95 -6.27 6.54 9.96
C GLY A 95 -5.45 6.16 8.73
N HIS A 96 -4.96 4.93 8.66
CA HIS A 96 -4.34 4.43 7.43
C HIS A 96 -5.39 4.32 6.33
N ARG A 97 -4.96 4.40 5.07
CA ARG A 97 -5.87 4.42 3.92
C ARG A 97 -6.10 3.04 3.33
N ALA A 98 -5.07 2.19 3.32
CA ALA A 98 -5.14 0.95 2.58
C ALA A 98 -4.47 -0.23 3.30
N LEU A 99 -4.93 -1.43 2.96
CA LEU A 99 -4.24 -2.68 3.22
C LEU A 99 -3.60 -3.17 1.92
N HIS A 100 -2.34 -3.63 1.98
CA HIS A 100 -1.64 -4.20 0.85
C HIS A 100 -1.32 -5.69 1.08
N PRO A 101 -2.29 -6.60 0.90
CA PRO A 101 -2.11 -8.03 1.14
C PRO A 101 -1.48 -8.74 -0.07
N TRP A 102 -0.70 -9.79 0.21
CA TRP A 102 -0.17 -10.67 -0.84
C TRP A 102 -1.30 -11.41 -1.56
N VAL A 103 -1.22 -11.45 -2.89
CA VAL A 103 -2.27 -11.91 -3.80
C VAL A 103 -2.78 -13.32 -3.52
N ASN A 104 -1.89 -14.21 -3.07
CA ASN A 104 -2.19 -15.63 -2.87
C ASN A 104 -2.99 -15.89 -1.59
N LEU A 105 -3.01 -14.96 -0.64
CA LEU A 105 -3.80 -15.06 0.59
C LEU A 105 -4.96 -14.07 0.62
N LEU A 106 -5.19 -13.34 -0.47
CA LEU A 106 -6.27 -12.39 -0.60
C LEU A 106 -7.60 -13.09 -0.94
N SER A 107 -8.65 -12.76 -0.19
CA SER A 107 -10.01 -13.25 -0.43
C SER A 107 -10.97 -12.09 -0.70
N ARG A 108 -12.13 -12.39 -1.31
CA ARG A 108 -13.20 -11.42 -1.55
C ARG A 108 -13.75 -10.85 -0.24
N GLU A 109 -13.86 -11.69 0.78
CA GLU A 109 -14.36 -11.31 2.10
C GLU A 109 -13.44 -10.29 2.77
N LEU A 110 -12.13 -10.40 2.59
CA LEU A 110 -11.18 -9.42 3.12
C LEU A 110 -11.31 -8.07 2.41
N ILE A 111 -11.51 -8.07 1.09
CA ILE A 111 -11.77 -6.84 0.30
C ILE A 111 -13.06 -6.17 0.78
N ASP A 112 -14.17 -6.94 0.81
CA ASP A 112 -15.48 -6.44 1.25
C ASP A 112 -15.40 -5.87 2.68
N LEU A 113 -14.66 -6.53 3.59
CA LEU A 113 -14.47 -6.06 4.96
C LEU A 113 -13.66 -4.75 5.01
N CYS A 114 -12.58 -4.62 4.23
CA CYS A 114 -11.80 -3.39 4.16
C CYS A 114 -12.68 -2.21 3.69
N HIS A 115 -13.44 -2.40 2.61
CA HIS A 115 -14.33 -1.36 2.07
C HIS A 115 -15.42 -0.94 3.05
N GLN A 116 -16.00 -1.88 3.81
CA GLN A 116 -16.99 -1.57 4.86
C GLN A 116 -16.44 -0.63 5.94
N HIS A 117 -15.12 -0.60 6.14
CA HIS A 117 -14.43 0.25 7.10
C HIS A 117 -13.65 1.41 6.44
N GLY A 118 -13.88 1.66 5.14
CA GLY A 118 -13.29 2.78 4.42
C GLY A 118 -11.81 2.60 4.07
N LEU A 119 -11.29 1.36 4.08
CA LEU A 119 -9.95 1.04 3.61
C LEU A 119 -9.98 0.59 2.16
N GLU A 120 -9.03 1.08 1.38
CA GLU A 120 -8.68 0.55 0.05
C GLU A 120 -7.87 -0.76 0.18
N VAL A 121 -7.85 -1.58 -0.86
CA VAL A 121 -7.04 -2.80 -0.94
C VAL A 121 -6.21 -2.80 -2.22
N ASN A 122 -4.88 -2.78 -2.06
CA ASN A 122 -3.93 -2.83 -3.17
C ASN A 122 -3.05 -4.09 -3.07
N THR A 123 -3.27 -5.09 -3.92
CA THR A 123 -2.55 -6.36 -3.79
C THR A 123 -1.18 -6.36 -4.46
N TRP A 124 -0.30 -7.28 -4.04
CA TRP A 124 1.02 -7.51 -4.63
C TRP A 124 1.38 -9.01 -4.59
N THR A 125 2.30 -9.53 -5.40
CA THR A 125 2.50 -9.14 -6.80
C THR A 125 1.65 -10.09 -7.64
N CYS A 126 0.67 -9.56 -8.35
CA CYS A 126 -0.24 -10.37 -9.18
C CYS A 126 0.23 -10.33 -10.63
N ASP A 127 0.75 -11.45 -11.15
CA ASP A 127 1.21 -11.55 -12.53
C ASP A 127 0.30 -12.44 -13.40
N ASP A 128 -0.65 -13.16 -12.80
CA ASP A 128 -1.60 -14.00 -13.53
C ASP A 128 -2.81 -13.19 -14.02
N PRO A 129 -3.07 -13.07 -15.34
CA PRO A 129 -4.20 -12.32 -15.89
C PRO A 129 -5.57 -12.88 -15.46
N VAL A 130 -5.68 -14.19 -15.20
CA VAL A 130 -6.93 -14.78 -14.71
C VAL A 130 -7.22 -14.28 -13.30
N ARG A 131 -6.19 -14.27 -12.45
CA ARG A 131 -6.29 -13.71 -11.09
C ARG A 131 -6.52 -12.20 -11.10
N MET A 132 -5.91 -11.45 -12.02
CA MET A 132 -6.19 -10.02 -12.20
C MET A 132 -7.68 -9.78 -12.50
N ALA A 133 -8.26 -10.53 -13.44
CA ALA A 133 -9.67 -10.40 -13.81
C ALA A 133 -10.61 -10.69 -12.62
N GLU A 134 -10.32 -11.76 -11.87
CA GLU A 134 -11.06 -12.13 -10.66
C GLU A 134 -11.00 -11.03 -9.59
N LEU A 135 -9.81 -10.46 -9.33
CA LEU A 135 -9.66 -9.39 -8.35
C LEU A 135 -10.38 -8.10 -8.76
N LEU A 136 -10.40 -7.79 -10.06
CA LEU A 136 -11.21 -6.69 -10.60
C LEU A 136 -12.71 -6.97 -10.39
N GLU A 137 -13.17 -8.22 -10.52
CA GLU A 137 -14.54 -8.64 -10.16
C GLU A 137 -14.87 -8.49 -8.69
N TRP A 138 -13.88 -8.65 -7.83
CA TRP A 138 -14.05 -8.43 -6.39
C TRP A 138 -13.96 -6.95 -5.99
N GLY A 139 -13.62 -6.06 -6.93
CA GLY A 139 -13.55 -4.62 -6.69
C GLY A 139 -12.24 -4.15 -6.09
N ILE A 140 -11.11 -4.83 -6.35
CA ILE A 140 -9.78 -4.40 -5.91
C ILE A 140 -9.49 -2.94 -6.31
N ASP A 141 -8.85 -2.16 -5.42
CA ASP A 141 -8.53 -0.75 -5.66
C ASP A 141 -7.20 -0.55 -6.40
N GLY A 142 -6.25 -1.48 -6.20
CA GLY A 142 -4.94 -1.41 -6.82
C GLY A 142 -4.26 -2.77 -6.99
N LEU A 143 -3.39 -2.85 -7.99
CA LEU A 143 -2.69 -4.07 -8.35
C LEU A 143 -1.22 -3.77 -8.66
N CYS A 144 -0.32 -4.33 -7.86
CA CYS A 144 1.10 -4.34 -8.15
C CYS A 144 1.42 -5.57 -9.01
N THR A 145 2.04 -5.36 -10.17
CA THR A 145 2.40 -6.42 -11.14
C THR A 145 3.73 -6.12 -11.81
N ASN A 146 4.43 -7.19 -12.20
CA ASN A 146 5.57 -7.13 -13.11
C ASN A 146 5.15 -7.08 -14.58
N GLN A 147 3.86 -7.24 -14.89
CA GLN A 147 3.28 -7.30 -16.22
C GLN A 147 2.21 -6.21 -16.46
N PRO A 148 2.58 -4.91 -16.38
CA PRO A 148 1.62 -3.81 -16.47
C PRO A 148 0.91 -3.74 -17.84
N ASP A 149 1.56 -4.14 -18.93
CA ASP A 149 0.96 -4.16 -20.26
C ASP A 149 -0.14 -5.24 -20.39
N ILE A 150 -0.01 -6.35 -19.66
CA ILE A 150 -1.04 -7.39 -19.57
C ILE A 150 -2.17 -6.90 -18.67
N ALA A 151 -1.87 -6.31 -17.51
CA ALA A 151 -2.88 -5.78 -16.61
C ALA A 151 -3.79 -4.74 -17.31
N LEU A 152 -3.23 -3.84 -18.11
CA LEU A 152 -4.00 -2.88 -18.91
C LEU A 152 -4.97 -3.57 -19.89
N LYS A 153 -4.53 -4.64 -20.58
CA LYS A 153 -5.40 -5.41 -21.49
C LYS A 153 -6.54 -6.10 -20.74
N VAL A 154 -6.31 -6.57 -19.52
CA VAL A 154 -7.35 -7.19 -18.68
C VAL A 154 -8.37 -6.13 -18.25
N ILE A 155 -7.92 -4.93 -17.86
CA ILE A 155 -8.79 -3.81 -17.50
C ILE A 155 -9.66 -3.38 -18.68
N ASP A 156 -9.07 -3.25 -19.87
CA ASP A 156 -9.77 -2.81 -21.10
C ASP A 156 -10.83 -3.81 -21.61
N GLN A 157 -10.83 -5.04 -21.11
CA GLN A 157 -11.79 -6.09 -21.51
C GLN A 157 -13.07 -6.11 -20.67
N ARG A 158 -13.19 -5.25 -19.67
CA ARG A 158 -14.41 -5.04 -18.87
C ARG A 158 -15.28 -3.93 -19.44
#